data_AF-A0A1G8C4Y1-F1
#
_entry.id   AF-A0A1G8C4Y1-F1
#
_cell.length_a   1.000
_cell.length_b   1.000
_cell.length_c   1.000
_cell.angle_alpha   90.00
_cell.angle_beta   90.00
_cell.angle_gamma   90.00
#
_symmetry.space_group_name_H-M   'P 1'
#
loop_
_entity.id
_entity.type
_entity.pdbx_description
1 polymer ?
#
loop_
_entity_poly.entity_id
_entity_poly.type
_entity_poly.pdbx_seq_one_letter_code
_entity_poly.pdbx_strand_id
1 'polypeptide(L)'
;MATNKKGSRKIIVCDTEYRWRATGNDGWISVAIWPANKDDVRLTGTFFYHDEYENDHKRSFKKVKGQIIITNKIIRRIIESVGVEIIQNTKGQINLGSVEKIVDIKDALREEI
;
A
#
# COMPACT_ATOMS: atom_id res chain seq x y z
N MET A 1 -15.72 13.37 4.49
CA MET A 1 -15.71 12.17 5.37
C MET A 1 -14.55 12.34 6.35
N ALA A 2 -14.79 12.27 7.65
CA ALA A 2 -13.74 12.47 8.65
C ALA A 2 -12.76 11.28 8.66
N THR A 3 -11.48 11.56 8.46
CA THR A 3 -10.37 10.59 8.55
C THR A 3 -10.13 10.25 10.03
N ASN A 4 -10.61 9.09 10.48
CA ASN A 4 -10.31 8.63 11.83
C ASN A 4 -8.80 8.32 11.96
N LYS A 5 -8.10 9.07 12.83
CA LYS A 5 -6.64 8.96 13.04
C LYS A 5 -6.23 7.67 13.77
N LYS A 6 -7.17 6.94 14.37
CA LYS A 6 -6.91 5.71 15.13
C LYS A 6 -6.46 4.58 14.20
N GLY A 7 -5.30 3.97 14.52
CA GLY A 7 -4.72 2.88 13.72
C GLY A 7 -4.02 3.33 12.43
N SER A 8 -3.84 4.64 12.23
CA SER A 8 -2.99 5.18 11.16
C SER A 8 -1.53 5.24 11.59
N ARG A 9 -0.62 5.01 10.65
CA ARG A 9 0.82 5.18 10.80
C ARG A 9 1.24 6.50 10.15
N LYS A 10 2.39 7.02 10.55
CA LYS A 10 2.94 8.30 10.06
C LYS A 10 4.21 8.09 9.23
N ILE A 11 4.42 8.97 8.27
CA ILE A 11 5.66 9.07 7.49
C ILE A 11 5.87 10.51 7.03
N ILE A 12 7.12 10.95 6.91
CA ILE A 12 7.49 12.24 6.33
C ILE A 12 8.17 11.98 4.97
N VAL A 13 7.65 12.61 3.93
CA VAL A 13 8.19 12.55 2.55
C VAL A 13 8.29 13.98 2.02
N CYS A 14 9.48 14.41 1.62
CA CYS A 14 9.77 15.78 1.17
C CYS A 14 9.15 16.85 2.08
N ASP A 15 9.50 16.82 3.37
CA ASP A 15 9.02 17.74 4.43
C ASP A 15 7.50 17.78 4.65
N THR A 16 6.74 16.91 3.99
CA THR A 16 5.30 16.77 4.16
C THR A 16 5.00 15.56 5.04
N GLU A 17 4.27 15.77 6.14
CA GLU A 17 3.74 14.67 6.96
C GLU A 17 2.55 14.03 6.25
N TYR A 18 2.61 12.70 6.09
CA TYR A 18 1.54 11.86 5.60
C TYR A 18 1.11 10.88 6.67
N ARG A 19 -0.17 10.51 6.61
CA ARG A 19 -0.72 9.38 7.34
C ARG A 19 -1.10 8.28 6.37
N TRP A 20 -0.99 7.05 6.81
CA TRP A 20 -1.40 5.91 6.03
C TRP A 20 -1.98 4.81 6.90
N ARG A 21 -2.77 3.95 6.27
CA ARG A 21 -3.31 2.75 6.88
C ARG A 21 -3.37 1.64 5.85
N ALA A 22 -3.07 0.42 6.27
CA ALA A 22 -3.31 -0.78 5.51
C ALA A 22 -4.39 -1.60 6.23
N THR A 23 -5.29 -2.19 5.45
CA THR A 23 -6.30 -3.15 5.89
C THR A 23 -6.27 -4.32 4.93
N GLY A 24 -6.02 -5.51 5.43
CA GLY A 24 -5.98 -6.74 4.64
C GLY A 24 -7.18 -7.64 4.94
N ASN A 25 -7.53 -8.44 3.94
CA ASN A 25 -8.40 -9.61 4.07
C ASN A 25 -7.77 -10.76 3.27
N ASP A 26 -8.32 -11.97 3.35
CA ASP A 26 -7.84 -13.16 2.62
C ASP A 26 -7.84 -12.93 1.10
N GLY A 27 -6.70 -12.49 0.55
CA GLY A 27 -6.51 -12.28 -0.88
C GLY A 27 -5.84 -10.95 -1.26
N TRP A 28 -6.03 -9.90 -0.45
CA TRP A 28 -5.53 -8.57 -0.80
C TRP A 28 -5.29 -7.67 0.42
N ILE A 29 -4.48 -6.63 0.22
CA ILE A 29 -4.25 -5.57 1.19
C ILE A 29 -4.60 -4.23 0.55
N SER A 30 -5.60 -3.55 1.10
CA SER A 30 -5.95 -2.19 0.71
C SER A 30 -5.12 -1.19 1.52
N VAL A 31 -4.53 -0.21 0.84
CA VAL A 31 -3.78 0.89 1.45
C VAL A 31 -4.52 2.19 1.19
N ALA A 32 -4.54 3.05 2.21
CA ALA A 32 -5.00 4.42 2.11
C ALA A 32 -3.92 5.35 2.66
N ILE A 33 -3.58 6.41 1.91
CA ILE A 33 -2.57 7.41 2.26
C ILE A 33 -3.18 8.79 2.09
N TRP A 34 -2.94 9.70 3.02
CA TRP A 34 -3.42 11.09 2.94
C TRP A 34 -2.45 12.04 3.63
N PRO A 35 -2.32 13.29 3.18
CA PRO A 35 -1.54 14.31 3.88
C PRO A 35 -2.11 14.56 5.28
N ALA A 36 -1.26 14.78 6.28
CA ALA A 36 -1.71 15.07 7.64
C ALA A 36 -2.34 16.46 7.78
N ASN A 37 -2.03 17.37 6.85
CA ASN A 37 -2.55 18.73 6.78
C ASN A 37 -3.79 18.89 5.88
N LYS A 38 -4.18 17.84 5.13
CA LYS A 38 -5.28 17.85 4.16
C LYS A 38 -6.04 16.52 4.20
N ASP A 39 -7.23 16.54 4.76
CA ASP A 39 -8.11 15.37 4.85
C ASP A 39 -9.01 15.19 3.62
N ASP A 40 -9.00 16.14 2.68
CA ASP A 40 -9.76 16.11 1.43
C ASP A 40 -9.05 15.38 0.29
N VAL A 41 -7.79 14.97 0.50
CA VAL A 41 -7.00 14.22 -0.48
C VAL A 41 -6.73 12.82 0.03
N ARG A 42 -6.97 11.81 -0.80
CA ARG A 42 -6.70 10.42 -0.43
C ARG A 42 -6.19 9.61 -1.60
N LEU A 43 -5.02 9.02 -1.44
CA LEU A 43 -4.54 7.95 -2.32
C LEU A 43 -5.04 6.62 -1.79
N THR A 44 -5.54 5.80 -2.69
CA THR A 44 -6.03 4.46 -2.38
C THR A 44 -5.45 3.47 -3.37
N GLY A 45 -5.11 2.28 -2.91
CA GLY A 45 -4.62 1.21 -3.78
C GLY A 45 -4.73 -0.15 -3.11
N THR A 46 -4.51 -1.19 -3.89
CA THR A 46 -4.60 -2.59 -3.44
C THR A 46 -3.35 -3.35 -3.84
N PHE A 47 -2.86 -4.20 -2.94
CA PHE A 47 -1.83 -5.21 -3.19
C PHE A 47 -2.48 -6.59 -3.26
N PHE A 48 -2.16 -7.39 -4.27
CA PHE A 48 -2.64 -8.76 -4.41
C PHE A 48 -1.50 -9.72 -4.07
N TYR A 49 -1.54 -10.35 -2.91
CA TYR A 49 -0.46 -11.25 -2.46
C TYR A 49 -0.71 -12.73 -2.80
N HIS A 50 -1.84 -13.06 -3.42
CA HIS A 50 -2.12 -14.38 -3.95
C HIS A 50 -1.56 -14.50 -5.38
N ASP A 51 -1.14 -15.71 -5.75
CA ASP A 51 -0.70 -16.14 -7.08
C ASP A 51 0.77 -15.88 -7.46
N GLU A 52 1.68 -16.52 -6.73
CA GLU A 52 2.69 -17.33 -7.43
C GLU A 52 2.49 -18.78 -6.97
N TYR A 53 1.76 -19.55 -7.78
CA TYR A 53 1.70 -21.01 -7.68
C TYR A 53 2.94 -21.56 -8.36
N GLU A 54 3.87 -22.12 -7.58
CA GLU A 54 4.89 -22.98 -8.16
C GLU A 54 4.23 -24.34 -8.41
N ASN A 55 4.16 -24.74 -9.68
CA ASN A 55 3.67 -26.06 -10.08
C ASN A 55 4.69 -27.10 -9.63
N ASP A 56 4.64 -27.52 -8.36
CA ASP A 56 5.33 -28.73 -7.94
C ASP A 56 4.57 -29.91 -8.57
N HIS A 57 5.25 -30.74 -9.35
CA HIS A 57 4.72 -31.91 -10.07
C HIS A 57 4.05 -32.97 -9.16
N LYS A 58 3.79 -32.66 -7.89
CA LYS A 58 3.17 -33.52 -6.86
C LYS A 58 1.89 -32.92 -6.25
N ARG A 59 0.87 -32.58 -7.05
CA ARG A 59 -0.56 -32.42 -6.63
C ARG A 59 -0.82 -31.69 -5.27
N SER A 60 0.07 -30.80 -4.85
CA SER A 60 0.01 -30.16 -3.54
C SER A 60 0.24 -28.67 -3.74
N PHE A 61 -0.80 -27.90 -3.50
CA PHE A 61 -0.75 -26.44 -3.54
C PHE A 61 0.12 -25.96 -2.40
N LYS A 62 1.38 -25.64 -2.66
CA LYS A 62 2.23 -24.99 -1.66
C LYS A 62 1.90 -23.50 -1.70
N LYS A 63 1.41 -22.93 -0.58
CA LYS A 63 1.22 -21.49 -0.43
C LYS A 63 2.62 -20.86 -0.33
N VAL A 64 3.20 -20.46 -1.46
CA VAL A 64 4.64 -20.12 -1.55
C VAL A 64 4.97 -18.77 -0.92
N LYS A 65 4.00 -17.87 -0.71
CA LYS A 65 4.30 -16.49 -0.31
C LYS A 65 3.48 -16.04 0.89
N GLY A 66 4.23 -15.67 1.93
CA GLY A 66 3.74 -15.01 3.13
C GLY A 66 3.04 -13.67 2.85
N GLN A 67 2.23 -13.20 3.81
CA GLN A 67 1.49 -11.95 3.67
C GLN A 67 2.47 -10.78 3.57
N ILE A 68 2.28 -9.90 2.59
CA ILE A 68 3.12 -8.72 2.43
C ILE A 68 2.90 -7.78 3.61
N ILE A 69 3.98 -7.39 4.29
CA ILE A 69 3.93 -6.36 5.32
C ILE A 69 4.03 -5.00 4.64
N ILE A 70 2.98 -4.19 4.75
CA ILE A 70 3.05 -2.80 4.31
C ILE A 70 3.93 -2.01 5.29
N THR A 71 5.00 -1.41 4.77
CA THR A 71 5.99 -0.67 5.55
C THR A 71 6.10 0.78 5.07
N ASN A 72 6.69 1.65 5.89
CA ASN A 72 7.00 3.03 5.47
C ASN A 72 7.85 3.10 4.19
N LYS A 73 8.70 2.10 3.92
CA LYS A 73 9.49 2.02 2.68
C LYS A 73 8.58 1.89 1.46
N ILE A 74 7.57 1.03 1.52
CA ILE A 74 6.60 0.83 0.43
C ILE A 74 5.74 2.10 0.26
N ILE A 75 5.24 2.66 1.37
CA ILE A 75 4.42 3.88 1.34
C ILE A 75 5.18 5.06 0.74
N ARG A 76 6.45 5.24 1.10
CA ARG A 76 7.34 6.24 0.50
C ARG A 76 7.40 6.09 -1.02
N ARG A 77 7.68 4.87 -1.51
CA ARG A 77 7.74 4.60 -2.96
C ARG A 77 6.43 4.95 -3.67
N ILE A 78 5.27 4.69 -3.06
CA ILE A 78 3.97 5.08 -3.62
C ILE A 78 3.85 6.60 -3.73
N ILE A 79 4.16 7.33 -2.65
CA ILE A 79 4.07 8.80 -2.63
C ILE A 79 5.02 9.40 -3.66
N GLU A 80 6.25 8.89 -3.73
CA GLU A 80 7.28 9.35 -4.68
C GLU A 80 6.87 9.03 -6.12
N SER A 81 6.29 7.85 -6.39
CA SER A 81 5.83 7.48 -7.73
C SER A 81 4.65 8.32 -8.22
N VAL A 82 3.76 8.75 -7.33
CA VAL A 82 2.63 9.63 -7.71
C VAL A 82 3.08 11.09 -7.77
N GLY A 83 4.06 11.48 -6.95
CA GLY A 83 4.58 12.84 -6.87
C GLY A 83 3.88 13.65 -5.77
N VAL A 84 4.68 14.21 -4.86
CA VAL A 84 4.21 15.05 -3.74
C VAL A 84 3.40 16.24 -4.23
N GLU A 85 3.84 16.89 -5.31
CA GLU A 85 3.15 18.04 -5.90
C GLU A 85 1.77 17.70 -6.45
N ILE A 86 1.63 16.54 -7.11
CA ILE A 86 0.35 16.07 -7.62
C ILE A 86 -0.61 15.83 -6.45
N ILE A 87 -0.14 15.17 -5.38
CA ILE A 87 -0.95 14.89 -4.20
C ILE A 87 -1.39 16.19 -3.51
N GLN A 88 -0.49 17.17 -3.39
CA GLN A 88 -0.81 18.44 -2.73
C GLN A 88 -1.80 19.31 -3.51
N ASN A 89 -1.81 19.22 -4.84
CA ASN A 89 -2.68 20.02 -5.70
C ASN A 89 -3.97 19.32 -6.12
N THR A 90 -4.11 18.02 -5.87
CA THR A 90 -5.34 17.28 -6.16
C THR A 90 -6.37 17.49 -5.04
N LYS A 91 -7.65 17.39 -5.38
CA LYS A 91 -8.75 17.23 -4.43
C LYS A 91 -9.47 15.92 -4.67
N GLY A 92 -9.89 15.24 -3.61
CA GLY A 92 -10.62 13.99 -3.68
C GLY A 92 -9.73 12.75 -3.65
N GLN A 93 -10.23 11.67 -4.23
CA GLN A 93 -9.59 10.36 -4.16
C GLN A 93 -8.83 10.04 -5.46
N ILE A 94 -7.55 9.68 -5.32
CA ILE A 94 -6.72 9.11 -6.38
C ILE A 94 -6.72 7.58 -6.18
N ASN A 95 -7.28 6.85 -7.14
CA ASN A 95 -7.25 5.40 -7.14
C ASN A 95 -6.08 4.89 -7.97
N LEU A 96 -5.13 4.24 -7.31
CA LEU A 96 -3.93 3.66 -7.90
C LEU A 96 -4.16 2.24 -8.44
N GLY A 97 -5.31 1.64 -8.17
CA GLY A 97 -5.60 0.24 -8.53
C GLY A 97 -4.59 -0.71 -7.88
N SER A 98 -4.02 -1.61 -8.69
CA SER A 98 -2.97 -2.55 -8.26
C SER A 98 -1.64 -1.82 -8.06
N VAL A 99 -1.25 -1.57 -6.81
CA VAL A 99 -0.03 -0.82 -6.47
C VAL A 99 1.24 -1.52 -6.97
N GLU A 100 1.18 -2.83 -7.13
CA GLU A 100 2.26 -3.70 -7.61
C GLU A 100 2.68 -3.39 -9.06
N LYS A 101 1.80 -2.74 -9.84
CA LYS A 101 2.11 -2.26 -11.19
C LYS A 101 2.89 -0.94 -11.20
N ILE A 102 2.90 -0.24 -10.06
CA ILE A 102 3.47 1.10 -9.90
C ILE A 102 4.76 1.05 -9.08
N VAL A 103 4.79 0.16 -8.08
CA VAL A 103 5.91 0.00 -7.16
C VAL A 103 6.38 -1.44 -7.19
N ASP A 104 7.69 -1.64 -7.39
CA ASP A 104 8.29 -2.96 -7.25
C ASP A 104 8.24 -3.40 -5.77
N ILE A 105 7.55 -4.53 -5.54
CA ILE A 105 7.31 -5.16 -4.23
C ILE A 105 8.21 -6.39 -3.99
N LYS A 106 9.22 -6.64 -4.83
CA LYS A 106 10.11 -7.81 -4.67
C LYS A 106 10.91 -7.74 -3.37
N ASP A 107 11.31 -6.54 -2.96
CA ASP A 107 11.99 -6.29 -1.67
C ASP A 107 11.03 -6.05 -0.49
N ALA A 108 9.73 -6.32 -0.66
CA ALA A 108 8.78 -6.15 0.43
C ALA A 108 9.02 -7.21 1.51
N LEU A 109 8.97 -6.79 2.78
CA LEU A 109 8.96 -7.73 3.90
C LEU A 109 7.69 -8.60 3.82
N ARG A 110 7.83 -9.89 4.12
CA ARG A 110 6.75 -10.88 4.10
C ARG A 110 6.78 -11.64 5.42
N GLU A 111 5.62 -11.85 6.04
CA GLU A 111 5.49 -12.75 7.19
C GLU A 111 5.24 -14.17 6.69
N GLU A 112 6.06 -15.14 7.10
CA GLU A 112 5.76 -16.56 6.91
C GLU A 112 4.47 -16.89 7.70
N ILE A 113 3.48 -17.46 7.02
CA ILE A 113 2.18 -17.85 7.59
C ILE A 113 2.10 -19.37 7.67
#